data_AF-A0A174QRJ4-F1
#
_entry.id   AF-A0A174QRJ4-F1
#
_cell.length_a   1.000
_cell.length_b   1.000
_cell.length_c   1.000
_cell.angle_alpha   90.00
_cell.angle_beta   90.00
_cell.angle_gamma   90.00
#
_symmetry.space_group_name_H-M   'P 1'
#
loop_
_entity.id
_entity.type
_entity.pdbx_description
1 polymer ?
#
loop_
_entity_poly.entity_id
_entity_poly.type
_entity_poly.pdbx_seq_one_letter_code
_entity_poly.pdbx_strand_id
1 'polypeptide(L)'
;MLLNDYPQLIFTTQEGNCFMPTQAEKECRRITSIMNNHEKQQALTENREYHISNIHPHLFRHTFITLCYEFHMDPASIMLISGHNDIDMMKHYTHPDSVFINSEFNKYTDYMHKYLFRSNATIDQDLQIWSKDGQISIPQTLKPL
;
A
#
# COMPACT_ATOMS: atom_id res chain seq x y z
N MET A 1 -11.13 -38.07 -9.73
CA MET A 1 -10.82 -36.82 -8.99
C MET A 1 -9.87 -36.03 -9.84
N LEU A 2 -9.98 -34.70 -9.89
CA LEU A 2 -9.10 -33.86 -10.71
C LEU A 2 -7.61 -34.08 -10.37
N LEU A 3 -7.32 -34.35 -9.10
CA LEU A 3 -5.98 -34.68 -8.62
C LEU A 3 -5.40 -35.97 -9.24
N ASN A 4 -6.22 -36.92 -9.69
CA ASN A 4 -5.72 -38.13 -10.36
C ASN A 4 -5.18 -37.80 -11.77
N ASP A 5 -5.84 -36.85 -12.44
CA ASP A 5 -5.46 -36.41 -13.79
C ASP A 5 -4.31 -35.38 -13.74
N TYR A 6 -4.23 -34.63 -12.64
CA TYR A 6 -3.22 -33.60 -12.40
C TYR A 6 -2.60 -33.76 -10.99
N PRO A 7 -1.72 -34.75 -10.76
CA PRO A 7 -1.15 -35.06 -9.45
C PRO A 7 -0.27 -33.95 -8.86
N GLN A 8 0.14 -32.98 -9.67
CA GLN A 8 0.91 -31.79 -9.26
C GLN A 8 0.05 -30.65 -8.71
N LEU A 9 -1.28 -30.78 -8.67
CA LEU A 9 -2.15 -29.77 -8.07
C LEU A 9 -1.86 -29.65 -6.57
N ILE A 10 -1.40 -28.47 -6.16
CA ILE A 10 -1.04 -28.18 -4.77
C ILE A 10 -2.28 -27.85 -3.94
N PHE A 11 -3.19 -27.01 -4.47
CA PHE A 11 -4.38 -26.57 -3.76
C PHE A 11 -5.60 -27.38 -4.20
N THR A 12 -5.98 -28.33 -3.35
CA THR A 12 -7.14 -29.20 -3.59
C THR A 12 -8.12 -29.17 -2.42
N THR A 13 -9.37 -29.53 -2.70
CA THR A 13 -10.36 -29.84 -1.67
C THR A 13 -10.04 -31.20 -1.05
N GLN A 14 -10.70 -31.53 0.06
CA GLN A 14 -10.58 -32.85 0.69
C GLN A 14 -10.97 -34.00 -0.27
N GLU A 15 -11.80 -33.73 -1.27
CA GLU A 15 -12.23 -34.68 -2.29
C GLU A 15 -11.29 -34.73 -3.51
N GLY A 16 -10.14 -34.06 -3.46
CA GLY A 16 -9.17 -34.04 -4.56
C GLY A 16 -9.61 -33.24 -5.79
N ASN A 17 -10.56 -32.31 -5.64
CA ASN A 17 -10.93 -31.34 -6.67
C ASN A 17 -10.09 -30.07 -6.55
N CYS A 18 -10.02 -29.25 -7.60
CA CYS A 18 -9.32 -27.96 -7.54
C CYS A 18 -9.95 -27.05 -6.48
N PHE A 19 -9.11 -26.38 -5.68
CA PHE A 19 -9.56 -25.36 -4.75
C PHE A 19 -9.88 -24.05 -5.49
N MET A 20 -11.16 -23.80 -5.70
CA MET A 20 -11.65 -22.68 -6.51
C MET A 20 -11.64 -21.35 -5.75
N PRO A 21 -11.57 -20.20 -6.44
CA PRO A 21 -11.63 -18.88 -5.79
C PRO A 21 -12.88 -18.68 -4.92
N THR A 22 -14.02 -19.23 -5.33
CA THR A 22 -15.27 -19.16 -4.56
C THR A 22 -15.18 -19.90 -3.21
N GLN A 23 -14.35 -20.94 -3.12
CA GLN A 23 -14.08 -21.64 -1.87
C GLN A 23 -13.15 -20.82 -0.98
N ALA A 24 -12.11 -20.20 -1.56
CA ALA A 24 -11.24 -19.27 -0.86
C ALA A 24 -12.02 -18.11 -0.22
N GLU A 25 -12.98 -17.53 -0.96
CA GLU A 25 -13.86 -16.50 -0.43
C GLU A 25 -14.76 -16.99 0.71
N LYS A 26 -15.33 -18.21 0.59
CA LYS A 26 -16.15 -18.81 1.66
C LYS A 26 -15.34 -18.98 2.94
N GLU A 27 -14.11 -19.48 2.83
CA GLU A 27 -13.22 -19.62 3.97
C GLU A 27 -12.84 -18.27 4.58
N CYS A 28 -12.54 -17.25 3.76
CA CYS A 28 -12.26 -15.91 4.26
C CYS A 28 -13.46 -15.32 5.01
N ARG A 29 -14.69 -15.47 4.49
CA ARG A 29 -15.91 -15.04 5.19
C ARG A 29 -16.11 -15.77 6.52
N ARG A 30 -15.86 -17.08 6.55
CA ARG A 30 -15.96 -17.88 7.77
C ARG A 30 -14.97 -17.39 8.84
N ILE A 31 -13.70 -17.20 8.46
CA ILE A 31 -12.65 -16.69 9.35
C ILE A 31 -12.98 -15.28 9.84
N THR A 32 -13.39 -14.39 8.94
CA THR A 32 -13.81 -13.02 9.25
C THR A 32 -14.93 -13.00 10.30
N SER A 33 -15.94 -13.85 10.14
CA SER A 33 -17.06 -13.93 11.10
C SER A 33 -16.59 -14.34 12.49
N ILE A 34 -15.68 -15.33 12.59
CA ILE A 34 -15.12 -15.78 13.86
C ILE A 34 -14.32 -14.65 14.52
N MET A 35 -13.43 -14.00 13.77
CA MET A 35 -12.61 -12.90 14.26
C MET A 35 -13.47 -11.73 14.78
N ASN A 36 -14.46 -11.31 14.00
CA ASN A 36 -15.34 -10.21 14.37
C ASN A 36 -16.22 -10.53 15.59
N ASN A 37 -16.64 -11.78 15.75
CA ASN A 37 -17.35 -12.21 16.95
C ASN A 37 -16.47 -12.13 18.19
N HIS A 38 -15.21 -12.56 18.10
CA HIS A 38 -14.25 -12.44 19.19
C HIS A 38 -13.98 -10.97 19.56
N GLU A 39 -13.71 -10.13 18.57
CA GLU A 39 -13.49 -8.69 18.75
C GLU A 39 -14.69 -8.00 19.41
N LYS A 40 -15.92 -8.38 19.04
CA LYS A 40 -17.13 -7.88 19.70
C LYS A 40 -17.20 -8.26 21.18
N GLN A 41 -16.86 -9.51 21.54
CA GLN A 41 -16.86 -9.94 22.94
C GLN A 41 -15.77 -9.22 23.76
N GLN A 42 -14.59 -9.04 23.16
CA GLN A 42 -13.48 -8.35 23.79
C GLN A 42 -13.79 -6.87 24.01
N ALA A 43 -14.29 -6.17 23.00
CA ALA A 43 -14.68 -4.76 23.09
C ALA A 43 -15.75 -4.51 24.16
N LEU A 44 -16.72 -5.42 24.30
CA LEU A 44 -17.72 -5.38 25.39
C LEU A 44 -17.07 -5.51 26.77
N THR A 45 -16.09 -6.40 26.91
CA THR A 45 -15.35 -6.60 28.17
C THR A 45 -14.48 -5.39 28.52
N GLU A 46 -13.89 -4.76 27.52
CA GLU A 46 -13.02 -3.58 27.65
C GLU A 46 -13.78 -2.25 27.66
N ASN A 47 -15.10 -2.28 27.53
CA ASN A 47 -15.98 -1.10 27.44
C ASN A 47 -15.52 -0.09 26.37
N ARG A 48 -15.17 -0.59 25.18
CA ARG A 48 -14.78 0.20 24.00
C ARG A 48 -15.62 -0.16 22.78
N GLU A 49 -15.53 0.65 21.73
CA GLU A 49 -16.11 0.30 20.43
C GLU A 49 -15.36 -0.88 19.79
N TYR A 50 -16.11 -1.72 19.07
CA TYR A 50 -15.57 -2.87 18.35
C TYR A 50 -15.23 -2.50 16.91
N HIS A 51 -14.19 -3.11 16.35
CA HIS A 51 -13.76 -2.86 14.99
C HIS A 51 -13.99 -4.07 14.10
N ILE A 52 -14.85 -3.92 13.09
CA ILE A 52 -15.16 -5.00 12.15
C ILE A 52 -14.09 -5.04 11.06
N SER A 53 -13.50 -6.21 10.88
CA SER A 53 -12.63 -6.52 9.75
C SER A 53 -13.42 -7.19 8.63
N ASN A 54 -13.01 -6.99 7.38
CA ASN A 54 -13.57 -7.68 6.22
C ASN A 54 -12.46 -8.30 5.39
N ILE A 55 -12.20 -9.60 5.56
CA ILE A 55 -11.13 -10.30 4.87
C ILE A 55 -11.68 -10.98 3.61
N HIS A 56 -11.00 -10.76 2.48
CA HIS A 56 -11.24 -11.45 1.22
C HIS A 56 -9.92 -11.83 0.56
N PRO A 57 -9.87 -12.82 -0.35
CA PRO A 57 -8.61 -13.32 -0.92
C PRO A 57 -7.73 -12.23 -1.54
N HIS A 58 -8.34 -11.25 -2.23
CA HIS A 58 -7.57 -10.16 -2.85
C HIS A 58 -6.88 -9.25 -1.83
N LEU A 59 -7.41 -9.13 -0.59
CA LEU A 59 -6.84 -8.27 0.45
C LEU A 59 -5.41 -8.69 0.79
N PHE A 60 -5.11 -9.99 0.79
CA PHE A 60 -3.75 -10.49 1.02
C PHE A 60 -2.75 -9.99 -0.03
N ARG A 61 -3.17 -9.90 -1.30
CA ARG A 61 -2.35 -9.32 -2.37
C ARG A 61 -2.14 -7.83 -2.14
N HIS A 62 -3.18 -7.10 -1.74
CA HIS A 62 -3.05 -5.68 -1.39
C HIS A 62 -2.03 -5.51 -0.25
N THR A 63 -2.22 -6.20 0.88
CA THR A 63 -1.33 -6.12 2.03
C THR A 63 0.11 -6.47 1.68
N PHE A 64 0.34 -7.52 0.88
CA PHE A 64 1.68 -7.89 0.43
C PHE A 64 2.38 -6.74 -0.33
N ILE A 65 1.69 -6.14 -1.30
CA ILE A 65 2.22 -5.03 -2.09
C ILE A 65 2.51 -3.81 -1.21
N THR A 66 1.58 -3.45 -0.32
CA THR A 66 1.75 -2.34 0.62
C THR A 66 2.97 -2.55 1.51
N LEU A 67 3.14 -3.75 2.09
CA LEU A 67 4.30 -4.07 2.92
C LEU A 67 5.61 -3.98 2.13
N CYS A 68 5.68 -4.55 0.92
CA CYS A 68 6.89 -4.45 0.10
C CYS A 68 7.28 -2.98 -0.16
N TYR A 69 6.28 -2.12 -0.42
CA TYR A 69 6.50 -0.70 -0.63
C TYR A 69 6.98 0.02 0.64
N GLU A 70 6.33 -0.24 1.78
CA GLU A 70 6.70 0.32 3.08
C GLU A 70 8.11 -0.12 3.54
N PHE A 71 8.55 -1.32 3.14
CA PHE A 71 9.92 -1.80 3.34
C PHE A 71 10.92 -1.30 2.27
N HIS A 72 10.53 -0.30 1.47
CA HIS A 72 11.38 0.33 0.46
C HIS A 72 11.90 -0.64 -0.61
N MET A 73 11.17 -1.70 -0.92
CA MET A 73 11.48 -2.55 -2.05
C MET A 73 11.30 -1.76 -3.35
N ASP A 74 12.18 -2.01 -4.32
CA ASP A 74 12.14 -1.33 -5.62
C ASP A 74 10.78 -1.57 -6.32
N PRO A 75 10.07 -0.50 -6.75
CA PRO A 75 8.75 -0.63 -7.37
C PRO A 75 8.72 -1.53 -8.60
N ALA A 76 9.76 -1.55 -9.43
CA ALA A 76 9.81 -2.41 -10.60
C ALA A 76 9.88 -3.89 -10.20
N SER A 77 10.63 -4.20 -9.14
CA SER A 77 10.70 -5.53 -8.54
C SER A 77 9.35 -5.96 -7.96
N ILE A 78 8.63 -5.05 -7.26
CA ILE A 78 7.30 -5.35 -6.74
C ILE A 78 6.32 -5.65 -7.89
N MET A 79 6.34 -4.83 -8.95
CA MET A 79 5.48 -5.03 -10.13
C MET A 79 5.73 -6.38 -10.81
N LEU A 80 7.00 -6.78 -10.94
CA LEU A 80 7.38 -8.07 -11.50
C LEU A 80 6.84 -9.23 -10.66
N ILE A 81 6.98 -9.17 -9.34
CA ILE A 81 6.50 -10.22 -8.42
C ILE A 81 4.97 -10.27 -8.40
N SER A 82 4.29 -9.12 -8.39
CA SER A 82 2.84 -9.06 -8.36
C SER A 82 2.20 -9.34 -9.72
N GLY A 83 2.98 -9.36 -10.81
CA GLY A 83 2.50 -9.55 -12.17
C GLY A 83 1.62 -8.37 -12.64
N HIS A 84 2.01 -7.13 -12.32
CA HIS A 84 1.34 -5.93 -12.84
C HIS A 84 2.00 -5.48 -14.14
N ASN A 85 1.18 -5.20 -15.15
CA ASN A 85 1.65 -4.67 -16.43
C ASN A 85 1.78 -3.15 -16.44
N ASP A 86 1.28 -2.46 -15.40
CA ASP A 86 1.21 -1.02 -15.30
C ASP A 86 1.54 -0.56 -13.88
N ILE A 87 2.34 0.50 -13.76
CA ILE A 87 2.72 1.14 -12.50
C ILE A 87 1.54 1.86 -11.85
N ASP A 88 0.55 2.29 -12.65
CA ASP A 88 -0.66 2.90 -12.13
C ASP A 88 -1.46 1.92 -11.27
N MET A 89 -1.33 0.60 -11.53
CA MET A 89 -1.91 -0.41 -10.65
C MET A 89 -1.31 -0.34 -9.25
N MET A 90 -0.02 -0.05 -9.08
CA MET A 90 0.61 0.11 -7.75
C MET A 90 -0.04 1.25 -6.93
N LYS A 91 -0.49 2.32 -7.60
CA LYS A 91 -1.15 3.46 -6.94
C LYS A 91 -2.48 3.09 -6.28
N HIS A 92 -3.14 2.01 -6.74
CA HIS A 92 -4.39 1.52 -6.14
C HIS A 92 -4.19 0.70 -4.85
N TYR A 93 -2.96 0.29 -4.54
CA TYR A 93 -2.63 -0.51 -3.35
C TYR A 93 -2.05 0.34 -2.22
N THR A 94 -1.54 1.52 -2.56
CA THR A 94 -0.91 2.45 -1.63
C THR A 94 -1.97 3.30 -0.91
N HIS A 95 -2.63 2.69 0.08
CA HIS A 95 -2.98 3.43 1.30
C HIS A 95 -1.92 3.13 2.35
N PRO A 96 -0.65 3.56 2.16
CA PRO A 96 0.38 3.33 3.16
C PRO A 96 -0.03 4.02 4.46
N ASP A 97 0.46 3.50 5.57
CA ASP A 97 0.14 4.07 6.86
C ASP A 97 0.52 5.56 6.88
N SER A 98 -0.35 6.38 7.47
CA SER A 98 -0.09 7.78 7.83
C SER A 98 1.29 7.98 8.46
N VAL A 99 1.76 7.02 9.28
CA VAL A 99 3.10 7.05 9.88
C VAL A 99 4.19 7.00 8.82
N PHE A 100 4.06 6.09 7.84
CA PHE A 100 4.99 5.98 6.72
C PHE A 100 4.99 7.26 5.89
N ILE A 101 3.80 7.77 5.51
CA ILE A 101 3.66 9.01 4.72
C ILE A 101 4.34 10.18 5.43
N ASN A 102 4.06 10.36 6.72
CA ASN A 102 4.66 11.42 7.52
C ASN A 102 6.18 11.28 7.60
N SER A 103 6.69 10.05 7.72
CA SER A 103 8.13 9.78 7.76
C SER A 103 8.82 10.16 6.44
N GLU A 104 8.22 9.84 5.30
CA GLU A 104 8.75 10.21 3.98
C GLU A 104 8.72 11.73 3.76
N PHE A 105 7.63 12.39 4.20
CA PHE A 105 7.52 13.85 4.13
C PHE A 105 8.57 14.54 5.00
N ASN A 106 8.82 14.02 6.20
CA ASN A 106 9.84 14.55 7.11
C ASN A 106 11.26 14.37 6.54
N LYS A 107 11.58 13.21 5.94
CA LYS A 107 12.88 12.99 5.25
C LYS A 107 13.12 14.03 4.16
N TYR A 108 12.09 14.32 3.36
CA TYR A 108 12.18 15.35 2.32
C TYR A 108 12.35 16.76 2.90
N THR A 109 11.58 17.09 3.94
CA THR A 109 11.68 18.37 4.66
C THR A 109 13.08 18.57 5.24
N ASP A 110 13.64 17.55 5.89
CA ASP A 110 14.99 17.57 6.44
C ASP A 110 16.05 17.72 5.35
N TYR A 111 15.90 17.02 4.23
CA TYR A 111 16.78 17.18 3.07
C TYR A 111 16.76 18.63 2.57
N MET A 112 15.58 19.23 2.43
CA MET A 112 15.43 20.61 1.98
C MET A 112 16.03 21.60 2.97
N HIS A 113 15.77 21.46 4.26
CA HIS A 113 16.39 22.32 5.28
C HIS A 113 17.92 22.21 5.27
N LYS A 114 18.48 21.01 5.11
CA LYS A 114 19.92 20.79 4.99
C LYS A 114 20.47 21.39 3.69
N TYR A 115 19.73 21.33 2.60
CA TYR A 115 20.10 21.95 1.33
C TYR A 115 20.11 23.48 1.44
N LEU A 116 19.03 24.08 1.97
CA LEU A 116 18.90 25.52 2.23
C LEU A 116 19.99 26.04 3.18
N PHE A 117 20.34 25.28 4.23
CA PHE A 117 21.43 25.62 5.14
C PHE A 117 22.80 25.57 4.47
N ARG A 118 23.02 24.61 3.57
CA ARG A 118 24.25 24.52 2.76
C ARG A 118 24.32 25.58 1.66
N SER A 119 23.17 26.06 1.18
CA SER A 119 23.04 27.11 0.17
C SER A 119 22.87 28.51 0.77
N ASN A 120 23.38 28.77 1.98
CA ASN A 120 23.73 30.13 2.42
C ASN A 120 24.89 30.76 1.59
N ALA A 121 25.02 30.35 0.32
CA ALA A 121 25.38 31.22 -0.78
C ALA A 121 24.07 31.57 -1.54
N THR A 122 23.52 32.76 -1.22
CA THR A 122 22.69 33.58 -2.13
C THR A 122 21.21 33.20 -2.37
N ILE A 123 20.44 32.85 -1.34
CA ILE A 123 18.95 32.73 -1.48
C ILE A 123 18.25 34.10 -1.63
N ASP A 124 18.89 35.20 -1.22
CA ASP A 124 18.24 36.52 -1.16
C ASP A 124 17.97 37.16 -2.55
N GLN A 125 18.66 36.69 -3.61
CA GLN A 125 18.47 37.21 -4.96
C GLN A 125 17.32 36.51 -5.72
N ASP A 126 17.12 35.20 -5.51
CA ASP A 126 16.14 34.43 -6.27
C ASP A 126 14.70 34.66 -5.78
N LEU A 127 14.49 34.90 -4.48
CA LEU A 127 13.17 35.23 -3.93
C LEU A 127 12.70 36.65 -4.30
N GLN A 128 13.64 37.59 -4.52
CA GLN A 128 13.30 38.94 -5.00
C GLN A 128 12.86 38.96 -6.46
N ILE A 129 13.30 37.99 -7.27
CA ILE A 129 12.86 37.83 -8.68
C ILE A 129 11.43 37.28 -8.73
N TRP A 130 11.04 36.38 -7.82
CA TRP A 130 9.68 35.80 -7.79
C TRP A 130 8.58 36.67 -7.21
N SER A 131 8.90 37.71 -6.43
CA SER A 131 7.88 38.58 -5.82
C SER A 131 7.51 39.83 -6.65
N LYS A 132 8.29 40.21 -7.68
CA LYS A 132 8.08 41.50 -8.36
C LYS A 132 6.92 41.51 -9.37
N ASP A 133 6.51 40.37 -9.91
CA ASP A 133 5.53 40.34 -11.01
C ASP A 133 4.17 39.70 -10.67
N GLY A 134 3.90 39.38 -9.41
CA GLY A 134 2.55 39.07 -8.91
C GLY A 134 1.81 37.90 -9.57
N GLN A 135 2.46 37.09 -10.40
CA GLN A 135 1.89 35.90 -11.02
C GLN A 135 2.74 34.68 -10.68
N ILE A 136 2.16 33.76 -9.92
CA ILE A 136 2.76 32.46 -9.60
C ILE A 136 2.77 31.63 -10.89
N SER A 137 3.91 31.60 -11.58
CA SER A 137 4.13 30.69 -12.70
C SER A 137 4.84 29.43 -12.21
N ILE A 138 4.20 28.29 -12.39
CA ILE A 138 4.73 26.96 -12.05
C ILE A 138 5.93 26.68 -12.98
N PRO A 139 7.13 26.35 -12.48
CA PRO A 139 8.27 26.04 -13.34
C PRO A 139 7.96 24.88 -14.28
N GLN A 140 8.14 25.09 -15.59
CA GLN A 140 7.86 24.11 -16.66
C GLN A 140 8.77 22.86 -16.66
N THR A 141 9.63 22.68 -15.67
CA THR A 141 10.52 21.51 -15.55
C THR A 141 9.87 20.29 -14.88
N LEU A 142 8.59 20.37 -14.49
CA LEU A 142 7.78 19.25 -14.03
C LEU A 142 6.63 18.96 -15.02
N LYS A 143 6.97 18.74 -16.29
CA LYS A 143 6.08 18.01 -17.20
C LYS A 143 6.51 16.54 -17.22
N PRO A 144 5.63 15.59 -16.87
CA PRO A 144 5.95 14.17 -17.03
C PRO A 144 6.15 13.87 -18.52
N LEU A 145 7.14 13.02 -18.83
CA LEU A 145 7.22 12.28 -20.09
C LEU A 145 6.13 11.22 -20.12
#